data_AF-A0A2V6ITZ6-F1
#
_entry.id   AF-A0A2V6ITZ6-F1
#
_cell.length_a   1.000
_cell.length_b   1.000
_cell.length_c   1.000
_cell.angle_alpha   90.00
_cell.angle_beta   90.00
_cell.angle_gamma   90.00
#
_symmetry.space_group_name_H-M   'P 1'
#
loop_
_entity.id
_entity.type
_entity.pdbx_description
1 polymer ?
#
loop_
_entity_poly.entity_id
_entity_poly.type
_entity_poly.pdbx_seq_one_letter_code
_entity_poly.pdbx_strand_id
1 'polypeptide(L)'
;MPEANTLPRSMRLRLFITIMGVLCLAGGGQASIIFRPGEKVKYVGPGEEEISGNAQQLYDKAQEAEKQGNMGRAIKAYTQLLKKHPKDALAPGATYRAAQLLEFEGDYMKAAMTYRWLVERYPSSPNFDEAIEGQFRVGEMYLSGKKIKMLGIPIATSLDRAVEIFAAIVRTAPFGRYTARAQFDIGLARQKQSANDAAIQAYQAVIDKFPNDPIAADAQYQIGYIWYEAARLGTNDQAATQNARTAFEDFLFRYPKSEKAQQARENLERLQQKSTGDAMKIAKFYDKEKAYRAAVIYYGQVIREHPGTTASAEAQKRIDQIRAKVGPTALTPAVAVNEPKKKQVASRAPAGNPRPSFRNGDAEVAPLPPPEPDSNLPPPASLLPPTTTAPEPSPSPESSPAPEAAATPEPSASPDSAASPAP
;
A
#
# COMPACT_ATOMS: atom_id res chain seq x y z
N MET A 1 13.23 69.88 35.57
CA MET A 1 14.14 68.88 36.16
C MET A 1 13.49 67.51 36.00
N PRO A 2 13.78 66.71 34.96
CA PRO A 2 13.36 65.32 34.93
C PRO A 2 14.46 64.44 35.53
N GLU A 3 14.07 63.64 36.53
CA GLU A 3 14.93 62.68 37.22
C GLU A 3 15.43 61.59 36.26
N ALA A 4 16.75 61.38 36.26
CA ALA A 4 17.39 60.31 35.52
C ALA A 4 17.03 58.96 36.16
N ASN A 5 16.24 58.16 35.45
CA ASN A 5 15.88 56.80 35.82
C ASN A 5 17.14 55.92 35.79
N THR A 6 17.71 55.67 36.96
CA THR A 6 18.90 54.82 37.10
C THR A 6 18.48 53.36 37.27
N LEU A 7 18.88 52.52 36.31
CA LEU A 7 18.63 51.07 36.36
C LEU A 7 19.16 50.44 37.67
N PRO A 8 18.43 49.47 38.25
CA PRO A 8 18.78 48.86 39.54
C PRO A 8 20.16 48.16 39.50
N ARG A 9 20.88 48.25 40.62
CA ARG A 9 22.28 47.79 40.77
C ARG A 9 22.50 46.32 40.38
N SER A 10 21.47 45.48 40.53
CA SER A 10 21.47 44.07 40.11
C SER A 10 21.43 43.87 38.58
N MET A 11 20.79 44.76 37.83
CA MET A 11 20.79 44.73 36.35
C MET A 11 22.12 45.20 35.78
N ARG A 12 22.76 46.20 36.40
CA ARG A 12 24.09 46.67 35.98
C ARG A 12 25.16 45.59 36.19
N LEU A 13 25.09 44.84 37.29
CA LEU A 13 26.01 43.74 37.57
C LEU A 13 25.81 42.54 36.62
N ARG A 14 24.55 42.21 36.26
CA ARG A 14 24.24 41.15 35.29
C ARG A 14 24.63 41.50 33.86
N LEU A 15 24.49 42.76 33.45
CA LEU A 15 24.93 43.24 32.14
C LEU A 15 26.46 43.28 32.02
N PHE A 16 27.16 43.60 33.11
CA PHE A 16 28.63 43.58 33.13
C PHE A 16 29.19 42.15 33.09
N ILE A 17 28.57 41.19 33.79
CA ILE A 17 28.98 39.77 33.76
C ILE A 17 28.69 39.11 32.41
N THR A 18 27.61 39.50 31.71
CA THR A 18 27.34 38.98 30.35
C THR A 18 28.32 39.54 29.30
N ILE A 19 28.75 40.81 29.42
CA ILE A 19 29.76 41.39 28.51
C ILE A 19 31.18 40.85 28.82
N MET A 20 31.54 40.65 30.10
CA MET A 20 32.82 40.03 30.48
C MET A 20 32.88 38.52 30.19
N GLY A 21 31.74 37.82 30.20
CA GLY A 21 31.65 36.41 29.78
C GLY A 21 31.85 36.22 28.26
N VAL A 22 31.46 37.21 27.45
CA VAL A 22 31.71 37.21 26.00
C VAL A 22 33.17 37.56 25.67
N LEU A 23 33.88 38.31 26.53
CA LEU A 23 35.27 38.70 26.29
C LEU A 23 36.31 37.65 26.74
N CYS A 24 35.95 36.72 27.62
CA CYS A 24 36.86 35.67 28.12
C CYS A 24 36.77 34.33 27.37
N LEU A 25 36.00 34.24 26.29
CA LEU A 25 35.96 33.09 25.36
C LEU A 25 36.70 33.35 24.04
N ALA A 26 37.55 34.37 23.97
CA ALA A 26 38.52 34.54 22.90
C ALA A 26 39.75 33.65 23.18
N GLY A 27 39.55 32.34 23.21
CA GLY A 27 40.66 31.39 23.08
C GLY A 27 41.33 31.66 21.73
N GLY A 28 42.65 31.92 21.75
CA GLY A 28 43.44 32.19 20.55
C GLY A 28 43.39 31.01 19.59
N GLY A 29 42.41 30.99 18.70
CA GLY A 29 42.39 30.09 17.58
C GLY A 29 43.46 30.53 16.59
N GLN A 30 44.51 29.73 16.44
CA GLN A 30 45.51 29.90 15.39
C GLN A 30 44.81 29.78 14.04
N ALA A 31 44.46 30.92 13.43
CA ALA A 31 43.98 30.99 12.07
C ALA A 31 45.18 30.91 11.14
N SER A 32 45.19 29.93 10.24
CA SER A 32 46.28 29.76 9.26
C SER A 32 45.82 30.31 7.90
N ILE A 33 46.56 31.30 7.40
CA ILE A 33 46.39 31.81 6.03
C ILE A 33 47.29 30.97 5.13
N ILE A 34 46.69 30.17 4.25
CA ILE A 34 47.44 29.34 3.30
C ILE A 34 47.61 30.12 1.99
N PHE A 35 48.85 30.48 1.68
CA PHE A 35 49.20 31.13 0.41
C PHE A 35 49.71 30.09 -0.59
N ARG A 36 49.04 29.97 -1.74
CA ARG A 36 49.53 29.23 -2.91
C ARG A 36 49.72 30.22 -4.06
N PRO A 37 50.92 30.30 -4.68
CA PRO A 37 51.15 31.21 -5.81
C PRO A 37 50.14 30.94 -6.94
N GLY A 38 49.34 31.94 -7.29
CA GLY A 38 48.33 31.87 -8.36
C GLY A 38 46.90 31.54 -7.92
N GLU A 39 46.64 31.27 -6.64
CA GLU A 39 45.28 31.03 -6.12
C GLU A 39 44.84 32.14 -5.16
N LYS A 40 43.53 32.48 -5.15
CA LYS A 40 43.00 33.50 -4.22
C LYS A 40 43.13 33.02 -2.78
N VAL A 41 43.55 33.90 -1.88
CA VAL A 41 43.68 33.64 -0.44
C VAL A 41 42.34 33.15 0.11
N LYS A 42 42.32 31.94 0.68
CA LYS A 42 41.14 31.38 1.35
C LYS A 42 41.36 31.41 2.86
N TYR A 43 40.41 32.03 3.56
CA TYR A 43 40.36 32.01 5.02
C TYR A 43 39.89 30.64 5.48
N VAL A 44 40.59 30.04 6.45
CA VAL A 44 40.15 28.81 7.10
C VAL A 44 40.20 29.00 8.61
N GLY A 45 39.07 28.72 9.26
CA GLY A 45 38.92 28.94 10.70
C GLY A 45 39.76 27.98 11.54
N PRO A 46 39.99 28.27 12.82
CA PRO A 46 40.69 27.37 13.74
C PRO A 46 40.00 25.99 13.79
N GLY A 47 40.74 24.91 13.47
CA GLY A 47 40.21 23.54 13.36
C GLY A 47 39.79 23.11 11.94
N GLU A 48 39.79 24.03 10.98
CA GLU A 48 39.51 23.78 9.57
C GLU A 48 40.79 23.77 8.73
N GLU A 49 41.72 22.84 8.95
CA GLU A 49 42.80 22.67 7.97
C GLU A 49 42.23 22.33 6.58
N GLU A 50 42.85 22.86 5.51
CA GLU A 50 42.42 22.60 4.14
C GLU A 50 42.54 21.09 3.81
N ILE A 51 41.39 20.43 3.62
CA ILE A 51 41.35 19.03 3.20
C ILE A 51 41.70 18.97 1.71
N SER A 52 42.99 19.02 1.42
CA SER A 52 43.59 18.97 0.09
C SER A 52 44.56 17.79 0.04
N GLY A 53 44.65 17.11 -1.11
CA GLY A 53 45.56 15.98 -1.31
C GLY A 53 45.15 15.15 -2.52
N ASN A 54 45.96 14.12 -2.82
CA ASN A 54 45.57 13.05 -3.74
C ASN A 54 44.51 12.13 -3.11
N ALA A 55 44.00 11.14 -3.86
CA ALA A 55 42.94 10.25 -3.38
C ALA A 55 43.30 9.56 -2.05
N GLN A 56 44.51 9.00 -1.94
CA GLN A 56 44.99 8.35 -0.71
C GLN A 56 45.04 9.32 0.48
N GLN A 57 45.64 10.50 0.31
CA GLN A 57 45.73 11.51 1.37
C GLN A 57 44.35 11.99 1.84
N LEU A 58 43.39 12.15 0.93
CA LEU A 58 42.01 12.51 1.29
C LEU A 58 41.33 11.38 2.05
N TYR A 59 41.58 10.13 1.66
CA TYR A 59 41.06 8.94 2.33
C TYR A 59 41.64 8.80 3.75
N ASP A 60 42.96 8.92 3.90
CA ASP A 60 43.65 8.83 5.20
C ASP A 60 43.17 9.93 6.16
N LYS A 61 43.01 11.16 5.65
CA LYS A 61 42.44 12.28 6.42
C LYS A 61 41.00 12.00 6.86
N ALA A 62 40.21 11.33 6.04
CA ALA A 62 38.84 10.96 6.39
C ALA A 62 38.84 9.92 7.51
N GLN A 63 39.63 8.85 7.37
CA GLN A 63 39.74 7.81 8.39
C GLN A 63 40.28 8.32 9.72
N GLU A 64 41.26 9.23 9.69
CA GLU A 64 41.78 9.86 10.90
C GLU A 64 40.73 10.72 11.59
N ALA A 65 39.95 11.49 10.83
CA ALA A 65 38.84 12.26 11.38
C ALA A 65 37.75 11.35 12.00
N GLU A 66 37.49 10.18 11.43
CA GLU A 66 36.58 9.19 12.02
C GLU A 66 37.10 8.65 13.36
N LYS A 67 38.39 8.31 13.45
CA LYS A 67 39.01 7.85 14.70
C LYS A 67 38.93 8.90 15.81
N GLN A 68 38.99 10.17 15.43
CA GLN A 68 38.84 11.31 16.33
C GLN A 68 37.38 11.61 16.69
N GLY A 69 36.41 10.88 16.12
CA GLY A 69 34.98 11.12 16.32
C GLY A 69 34.44 12.35 15.58
N ASN A 70 35.24 12.97 14.70
CA ASN A 70 34.84 14.15 13.94
C ASN A 70 34.18 13.74 12.61
N MET A 71 32.93 13.29 12.71
CA MET A 71 32.14 12.79 11.58
C MET A 71 31.98 13.83 10.46
N GLY A 72 31.75 15.10 10.81
CA GLY A 72 31.61 16.18 9.83
C GLY A 72 32.87 16.37 8.98
N ARG A 73 34.06 16.33 9.60
CA ARG A 73 35.34 16.41 8.89
C ARG A 73 35.59 15.17 8.03
N ALA A 74 35.26 13.98 8.53
CA ALA A 74 35.36 12.73 7.77
C ALA A 74 34.48 12.75 6.51
N ILE A 75 33.20 13.10 6.64
CA ILE A 75 32.26 13.23 5.52
C ILE A 75 32.78 14.25 4.50
N LYS A 76 33.29 15.41 4.95
CA LYS A 76 33.86 16.43 4.06
C LYS A 76 35.08 15.89 3.30
N ALA A 77 35.96 15.14 3.95
CA ALA A 77 37.14 14.55 3.33
C ALA A 77 36.77 13.50 2.27
N TYR A 78 35.87 12.56 2.59
CA TYR A 78 35.36 11.62 1.61
C TYR A 78 34.68 12.33 0.44
N THR A 79 33.80 13.29 0.70
CA THR A 79 33.11 14.05 -0.36
C THR A 79 34.09 14.76 -1.31
N GLN A 80 35.20 15.28 -0.77
CA GLN A 80 36.26 15.87 -1.60
C GLN A 80 36.99 14.85 -2.46
N LEU A 81 37.25 13.64 -1.93
CA LEU A 81 37.79 12.53 -2.71
C LEU A 81 36.86 12.21 -3.88
N LEU A 82 35.55 12.09 -3.64
CA LEU A 82 34.57 11.79 -4.69
C LEU A 82 34.50 12.90 -5.75
N LYS A 83 34.63 14.17 -5.34
CA LYS A 83 34.59 15.31 -6.26
C LYS A 83 35.84 15.40 -7.14
N LYS A 84 37.03 15.19 -6.56
CA LYS A 84 38.32 15.38 -7.26
C LYS A 84 38.80 14.11 -7.97
N HIS A 85 38.49 12.94 -7.42
CA HIS A 85 39.00 11.65 -7.86
C HIS A 85 37.88 10.59 -8.02
N PRO A 86 36.79 10.85 -8.79
CA PRO A 86 35.65 9.94 -8.92
C PRO A 86 35.92 8.63 -9.69
N LYS A 87 37.14 8.41 -10.19
CA LYS A 87 37.52 7.17 -10.91
C LYS A 87 38.58 6.37 -10.16
N ASP A 88 39.02 6.87 -9.01
CA ASP A 88 40.04 6.22 -8.21
C ASP A 88 39.49 4.93 -7.59
N ALA A 89 40.36 3.94 -7.35
CA ALA A 89 39.99 2.66 -6.76
C ALA A 89 39.41 2.82 -5.34
N LEU A 90 39.77 3.89 -4.63
CA LEU A 90 39.24 4.20 -3.30
C LEU A 90 37.85 4.86 -3.32
N ALA A 91 37.41 5.38 -4.47
CA ALA A 91 36.18 6.16 -4.56
C ALA A 91 34.91 5.37 -4.18
N PRO A 92 34.70 4.10 -4.60
CA PRO A 92 33.53 3.32 -4.19
C PRO A 92 33.47 3.11 -2.67
N GLY A 93 34.60 2.72 -2.05
CA GLY A 93 34.69 2.53 -0.60
C GLY A 93 34.50 3.83 0.18
N ALA A 94 35.11 4.93 -0.28
CA ALA A 94 34.90 6.26 0.29
C ALA A 94 33.43 6.71 0.21
N THR A 95 32.75 6.40 -0.89
CA THR A 95 31.33 6.70 -1.07
C THR A 95 30.47 5.94 -0.08
N TYR A 96 30.70 4.62 0.02
CA TYR A 96 29.97 3.76 0.93
C TYR A 96 30.15 4.25 2.38
N ARG A 97 31.39 4.55 2.78
CA ARG A 97 31.68 5.03 4.13
C ARG A 97 31.06 6.40 4.40
N ALA A 98 31.11 7.32 3.45
CA ALA A 98 30.44 8.62 3.58
C ALA A 98 28.92 8.46 3.77
N ALA A 99 28.29 7.53 3.04
CA ALA A 99 26.86 7.26 3.18
C ALA A 99 26.52 6.69 4.58
N GLN A 100 27.32 5.76 5.09
CA GLN A 100 27.15 5.23 6.46
C GLN A 100 27.29 6.31 7.54
N LEU A 101 28.27 7.21 7.39
CA LEU A 101 28.45 8.32 8.33
C LEU A 101 27.28 9.30 8.28
N LEU A 102 26.77 9.62 7.08
CA LEU A 102 25.57 10.44 6.93
C LEU A 102 24.33 9.79 7.56
N GLU A 103 24.18 8.47 7.43
CA GLU A 103 23.12 7.71 8.07
C GLU A 103 23.23 7.76 9.60
N PHE A 104 24.45 7.61 10.13
CA PHE A 104 24.74 7.70 11.57
C PHE A 104 24.44 9.09 12.16
N GLU A 105 24.79 10.16 11.43
CA GLU A 105 24.47 11.55 11.81
C GLU A 105 22.97 11.89 11.69
N GLY A 106 22.15 10.99 11.14
CA GLY A 106 20.71 11.20 10.93
C GLY A 106 20.38 12.02 9.68
N ASP A 107 21.36 12.27 8.82
CA ASP A 107 21.22 12.95 7.52
C ASP A 107 20.69 11.97 6.44
N TYR A 108 19.58 11.29 6.75
CA TYR A 108 19.06 10.14 6.00
C TYR A 108 18.89 10.37 4.50
N MET A 109 18.35 11.53 4.09
CA MET A 109 18.18 11.82 2.67
C MET A 109 19.52 11.89 1.95
N LYS A 110 20.53 12.53 2.55
CA LYS A 110 21.88 12.60 1.96
C LYS A 110 22.52 11.22 1.94
N ALA A 111 22.30 10.41 2.97
CA ALA A 111 22.76 9.02 3.00
C ALA A 111 22.17 8.21 1.83
N ALA A 112 20.85 8.22 1.66
CA ALA A 112 20.17 7.52 0.56
C ALA A 112 20.62 8.00 -0.83
N MET A 113 20.85 9.31 -1.00
CA MET A 113 21.42 9.86 -2.25
C MET A 113 22.86 9.41 -2.48
N THR A 114 23.66 9.29 -1.43
CA THR A 114 25.07 8.88 -1.53
C THR A 114 25.17 7.39 -1.83
N TYR A 115 24.33 6.55 -1.19
CA TYR A 115 24.18 5.14 -1.59
C TYR A 115 23.71 5.01 -3.05
N ARG A 116 22.72 5.82 -3.47
CA ARG A 116 22.27 5.85 -4.88
C ARG A 116 23.42 6.13 -5.82
N TRP A 117 24.24 7.13 -5.48
CA TRP A 117 25.38 7.50 -6.30
C TRP A 117 26.41 6.37 -6.41
N LEU A 118 26.63 5.60 -5.34
CA LEU A 118 27.48 4.41 -5.38
C LEU A 118 26.95 3.40 -6.40
N VAL A 119 25.67 3.05 -6.28
CA VAL A 119 25.00 2.05 -7.12
C VAL A 119 25.00 2.47 -8.60
N GLU A 120 24.77 3.75 -8.88
CA GLU A 120 24.73 4.28 -10.26
C GLU A 120 26.13 4.44 -10.87
N ARG A 121 27.10 4.89 -10.07
CA ARG A 121 28.43 5.26 -10.59
C ARG A 121 29.43 4.12 -10.56
N TYR A 122 29.27 3.20 -9.60
CA TYR A 122 30.17 2.08 -9.34
C TYR A 122 29.39 0.76 -9.22
N PRO A 123 28.75 0.29 -10.32
CA PRO A 123 27.97 -0.95 -10.30
C PRO A 123 28.81 -2.20 -10.00
N SER A 124 30.13 -2.16 -10.24
CA SER A 124 31.07 -3.24 -9.91
C SER A 124 31.67 -3.13 -8.51
N SER A 125 31.18 -2.19 -7.69
CA SER A 125 31.65 -2.01 -6.32
C SER A 125 31.37 -3.27 -5.48
N PRO A 126 32.29 -3.71 -4.61
CA PRO A 126 32.01 -4.78 -3.65
C PRO A 126 30.91 -4.38 -2.65
N ASN A 127 30.63 -3.07 -2.50
CA ASN A 127 29.59 -2.55 -1.61
C ASN A 127 28.25 -2.26 -2.32
N PHE A 128 28.03 -2.81 -3.51
CA PHE A 128 26.82 -2.53 -4.30
C PHE A 128 25.56 -2.98 -3.57
N ASP A 129 25.53 -4.23 -3.11
CA ASP A 129 24.36 -4.81 -2.45
C ASP A 129 24.10 -4.19 -1.08
N GLU A 130 25.15 -3.84 -0.34
CA GLU A 130 25.06 -3.14 0.94
C GLU A 130 24.60 -1.69 0.76
N ALA A 131 24.93 -1.04 -0.36
CA ALA A 131 24.40 0.28 -0.68
C ALA A 131 22.90 0.23 -1.00
N ILE A 132 22.44 -0.76 -1.77
CA ILE A 132 21.01 -1.00 -2.00
C ILE A 132 20.28 -1.27 -0.67
N GLU A 133 20.87 -2.10 0.20
CA GLU A 133 20.32 -2.36 1.53
C GLU A 133 20.23 -1.09 2.38
N GLY A 134 21.27 -0.24 2.36
CA GLY A 134 21.26 1.06 3.02
C GLY A 134 20.17 1.98 2.49
N GLN A 135 19.96 2.04 1.17
CA GLN A 135 18.83 2.77 0.59
C GLN A 135 17.50 2.22 1.06
N PHE A 136 17.33 0.89 1.04
CA PHE A 136 16.09 0.25 1.42
C PHE A 136 15.74 0.57 2.89
N ARG A 137 16.72 0.43 3.78
CA ARG A 137 16.59 0.75 5.21
C ARG A 137 16.18 2.20 5.43
N VAL A 138 16.84 3.15 4.75
CA VAL A 138 16.46 4.57 4.83
C VAL A 138 15.04 4.81 4.29
N GLY A 139 14.66 4.14 3.19
CA GLY A 139 13.30 4.16 2.66
C GLY A 139 12.25 3.72 3.69
N GLU A 140 12.52 2.61 4.41
CA GLU A 140 11.64 2.12 5.49
C GLU A 140 11.54 3.12 6.67
N MET A 141 12.62 3.83 6.98
CA MET A 141 12.58 4.89 8.00
C MET A 141 11.63 6.03 7.61
N TYR A 142 11.68 6.45 6.34
CA TYR A 142 10.76 7.45 5.80
C TYR A 142 9.31 6.94 5.71
N LEU A 143 9.12 5.65 5.37
CA LEU A 143 7.81 5.00 5.27
C LEU A 143 7.12 4.83 6.63
N SER A 144 7.87 4.41 7.65
CA SER A 144 7.36 4.19 9.02
C SER A 144 7.00 5.49 9.74
N GLY A 145 7.42 6.65 9.22
CA GLY A 145 7.18 7.93 9.85
C GLY A 145 7.85 8.06 11.22
N LYS A 146 8.93 7.28 11.46
CA LYS A 146 9.70 7.31 12.71
C LYS A 146 10.40 8.66 12.85
N LYS A 147 9.63 9.63 13.37
CA LYS A 147 9.96 10.99 13.82
C LYS A 147 11.39 11.45 13.47
N ILE A 148 11.58 11.97 12.26
CA ILE A 148 12.59 13.00 12.02
C ILE A 148 12.10 14.24 12.78
N LYS A 149 12.45 14.35 14.07
CA LYS A 149 12.10 15.51 14.90
C LYS A 149 12.92 16.70 14.42
N MET A 150 12.36 17.47 13.49
CA MET A 150 12.79 18.84 13.24
C MET A 150 11.57 19.73 13.43
N LEU A 151 11.53 20.42 14.58
CA LEU A 151 10.60 21.52 14.87
C LEU A 151 9.08 21.22 14.75
N GLY A 152 8.61 20.07 15.25
CA GLY A 152 7.20 19.91 15.65
C GLY A 152 6.11 19.77 14.56
N ILE A 153 6.46 19.72 13.27
CA ILE A 153 5.47 19.57 12.17
C ILE A 153 5.65 18.20 11.49
N PRO A 154 4.66 17.29 11.50
CA PRO A 154 4.68 16.08 10.70
C PRO A 154 4.37 16.43 9.24
N ILE A 155 5.28 16.12 8.32
CA ILE A 155 5.17 16.56 6.92
C ILE A 155 4.85 15.37 6.01
N ALA A 156 3.86 15.54 5.14
CA ALA A 156 3.57 14.67 4.00
C ALA A 156 4.81 14.33 3.13
N THR A 157 5.90 15.12 3.24
CA THR A 157 7.17 14.90 2.55
C THR A 157 7.86 13.59 2.93
N SER A 158 7.58 12.99 4.10
CA SER A 158 8.24 11.74 4.50
C SER A 158 7.89 10.59 3.55
N LEU A 159 6.62 10.48 3.15
CA LEU A 159 6.16 9.41 2.28
C LEU A 159 6.63 9.60 0.83
N ASP A 160 6.69 10.85 0.34
CA ASP A 160 7.25 11.11 -0.99
C ASP A 160 8.75 10.80 -1.06
N ARG A 161 9.50 11.06 0.02
CA ARG A 161 10.92 10.64 0.11
C ARG A 161 11.06 9.13 0.11
N ALA A 162 10.21 8.40 0.84
CA ALA A 162 10.20 6.94 0.79
C ALA A 162 9.97 6.44 -0.65
N VAL A 163 8.98 6.99 -1.35
CA VAL A 163 8.71 6.64 -2.76
C VAL A 163 9.91 6.96 -3.66
N GLU A 164 10.54 8.12 -3.50
CA GLU A 164 11.73 8.49 -4.28
C GLU A 164 12.86 7.47 -4.11
N ILE A 165 13.11 7.04 -2.88
CA ILE A 165 14.18 6.10 -2.53
C ILE A 165 13.87 4.71 -3.05
N PHE A 166 12.66 4.18 -2.80
CA PHE A 166 12.27 2.86 -3.29
C PHE A 166 12.22 2.80 -4.81
N ALA A 167 11.72 3.85 -5.49
CA ALA A 167 11.72 3.91 -6.94
C ALA A 167 13.15 3.91 -7.52
N ALA A 168 14.12 4.51 -6.81
CA ALA A 168 15.52 4.41 -7.20
C ALA A 168 16.01 2.97 -7.14
N ILE A 169 15.75 2.23 -6.06
CA ILE A 169 16.12 0.81 -5.91
C ILE A 169 15.53 -0.03 -7.06
N VAL A 170 14.23 0.13 -7.34
CA VAL A 170 13.55 -0.61 -8.42
C VAL A 170 14.22 -0.37 -9.78
N ARG A 171 14.66 0.87 -10.03
CA ARG A 171 15.32 1.23 -11.29
C ARG A 171 16.76 0.72 -11.37
N THR A 172 17.52 0.79 -10.28
CA THR A 172 18.96 0.51 -10.30
C THR A 172 19.30 -0.96 -10.07
N ALA A 173 18.42 -1.70 -9.39
CA ALA A 173 18.61 -3.12 -9.09
C ALA A 173 17.35 -3.93 -9.43
N PRO A 174 16.90 -4.00 -10.70
CA PRO A 174 15.61 -4.64 -11.06
C PRO A 174 15.47 -6.11 -10.65
N PHE A 175 16.57 -6.82 -10.41
CA PHE A 175 16.61 -8.22 -9.96
C PHE A 175 17.18 -8.37 -8.53
N GLY A 176 17.31 -7.27 -7.79
CA GLY A 176 17.85 -7.27 -6.44
C GLY A 176 16.88 -7.85 -5.41
N ARG A 177 17.43 -8.39 -4.32
CA ARG A 177 16.67 -9.00 -3.20
C ARG A 177 15.63 -8.08 -2.54
N TYR A 178 15.81 -6.77 -2.66
CA TYR A 178 14.90 -5.76 -2.07
C TYR A 178 13.90 -5.19 -3.06
N THR A 179 13.95 -5.56 -4.34
CA THR A 179 13.27 -4.82 -5.41
C THR A 179 11.77 -5.08 -5.45
N ALA A 180 11.36 -6.34 -5.30
CA ALA A 180 9.93 -6.67 -5.14
C ALA A 180 9.34 -5.97 -3.91
N ARG A 181 10.07 -6.00 -2.79
CA ARG A 181 9.68 -5.33 -1.55
C ARG A 181 9.61 -3.81 -1.69
N ALA A 182 10.61 -3.18 -2.30
CA ALA A 182 10.62 -1.74 -2.56
C ALA A 182 9.44 -1.33 -3.44
N GLN A 183 9.11 -2.11 -4.48
CA GLN A 183 7.94 -1.85 -5.32
C GLN A 183 6.62 -1.95 -4.54
N PHE A 184 6.49 -2.94 -3.65
CA PHE A 184 5.36 -3.04 -2.73
C PHE A 184 5.28 -1.84 -1.77
N ASP A 185 6.42 -1.43 -1.20
CA ASP A 185 6.49 -0.33 -0.24
C ASP A 185 6.21 1.04 -0.88
N ILE A 186 6.42 1.20 -2.20
CA ILE A 186 5.88 2.34 -2.97
C ILE A 186 4.35 2.35 -2.89
N GLY A 187 3.70 1.20 -3.09
CA GLY A 187 2.25 1.06 -2.96
C GLY A 187 1.76 1.40 -1.55
N LEU A 188 2.46 0.90 -0.53
CA LEU A 188 2.15 1.18 0.87
C LEU A 188 2.30 2.67 1.21
N ALA A 189 3.33 3.34 0.69
CA ALA A 189 3.52 4.77 0.86
C ALA A 189 2.37 5.58 0.22
N ARG A 190 1.99 5.24 -1.02
CA ARG A 190 0.89 5.91 -1.73
C ARG A 190 -0.46 5.67 -1.07
N GLN A 191 -0.69 4.47 -0.54
CA GLN A 191 -1.89 4.14 0.22
C GLN A 191 -1.99 4.98 1.50
N LYS A 192 -0.88 5.15 2.24
CA LYS A 192 -0.82 6.03 3.43
C LYS A 192 -1.06 7.52 3.10
N GLN A 193 -0.81 7.94 1.86
CA GLN A 193 -1.13 9.28 1.35
C GLN A 193 -2.58 9.42 0.86
N SER A 194 -3.40 8.37 0.96
CA SER A 194 -4.74 8.29 0.35
C SER A 194 -4.75 8.43 -1.18
N ALA A 195 -3.59 8.20 -1.83
CA ALA A 195 -3.44 8.21 -3.28
C ALA A 195 -3.77 6.82 -3.85
N ASN A 196 -5.04 6.42 -3.75
CA ASN A 196 -5.50 5.05 -4.04
C ASN A 196 -5.13 4.56 -5.44
N ASP A 197 -5.33 5.37 -6.47
CA ASP A 197 -5.00 4.99 -7.87
C ASP A 197 -3.51 4.69 -8.03
N ALA A 198 -2.65 5.54 -7.42
CA ALA A 198 -1.21 5.35 -7.46
C ALA A 198 -0.76 4.13 -6.64
N ALA A 199 -1.44 3.85 -5.53
CA ALA A 199 -1.19 2.67 -4.71
C ALA A 199 -1.55 1.38 -5.45
N ILE A 200 -2.73 1.34 -6.09
CA ILE A 200 -3.17 0.20 -6.90
C ILE A 200 -2.19 -0.04 -8.05
N GLN A 201 -1.76 0.99 -8.78
CA GLN A 201 -0.77 0.85 -9.84
C GLN A 201 0.57 0.28 -9.33
N ALA A 202 1.02 0.73 -8.16
CA ALA A 202 2.26 0.25 -7.58
C ALA A 202 2.18 -1.21 -7.13
N TYR A 203 1.05 -1.63 -6.53
CA TYR A 203 0.80 -3.03 -6.18
C TYR A 203 0.61 -3.91 -7.42
N GLN A 204 -0.08 -3.43 -8.45
CA GLN A 204 -0.21 -4.14 -9.71
C GLN A 204 1.16 -4.40 -10.35
N ALA A 205 2.05 -3.42 -10.29
CA ALA A 205 3.43 -3.58 -10.77
C ALA A 205 4.21 -4.64 -9.97
N VAL A 206 3.86 -4.94 -8.72
CA VAL A 206 4.44 -6.08 -7.98
C VAL A 206 3.98 -7.39 -8.60
N ILE A 207 2.68 -7.53 -8.81
CA ILE A 207 2.06 -8.74 -9.37
C ILE A 207 2.59 -9.02 -10.78
N ASP A 208 2.71 -7.98 -11.61
CA ASP A 208 3.13 -8.12 -13.00
C ASP A 208 4.62 -8.45 -13.13
N LYS A 209 5.48 -7.82 -12.31
CA LYS A 209 6.95 -7.94 -12.43
C LYS A 209 7.53 -9.04 -11.56
N PHE A 210 6.89 -9.37 -10.44
CA PHE A 210 7.37 -10.34 -9.46
C PHE A 210 6.30 -11.40 -9.11
N PRO A 211 5.67 -12.07 -10.10
CA PRO A 211 4.54 -12.96 -9.85
C PRO A 211 4.85 -14.18 -8.97
N ASN A 212 6.11 -14.59 -8.88
CA ASN A 212 6.56 -15.72 -8.07
C ASN A 212 7.08 -15.30 -6.68
N ASP A 213 7.22 -14.00 -6.42
CA ASP A 213 7.65 -13.52 -5.11
C ASP A 213 6.49 -13.64 -4.11
N PRO A 214 6.72 -14.14 -2.88
CA PRO A 214 5.67 -14.24 -1.86
C PRO A 214 4.89 -12.94 -1.63
N ILE A 215 5.52 -11.78 -1.85
CA ILE A 215 4.89 -10.47 -1.67
C ILE A 215 3.83 -10.13 -2.73
N ALA A 216 3.80 -10.85 -3.86
CA ALA A 216 2.76 -10.66 -4.87
C ALA A 216 1.36 -11.01 -4.34
N ALA A 217 1.26 -12.00 -3.44
CA ALA A 217 0.01 -12.32 -2.76
C ALA A 217 -0.44 -11.16 -1.86
N ASP A 218 0.48 -10.55 -1.11
CA ASP A 218 0.17 -9.38 -0.28
C ASP A 218 -0.27 -8.20 -1.14
N ALA A 219 0.40 -7.94 -2.27
CA ALA A 219 0.04 -6.86 -3.20
C ALA A 219 -1.39 -7.03 -3.74
N GLN A 220 -1.74 -8.25 -4.17
CA GLN A 220 -3.09 -8.57 -4.65
C GLN A 220 -4.15 -8.34 -3.57
N TYR A 221 -3.87 -8.77 -2.34
CA TYR A 221 -4.76 -8.51 -1.21
C TYR A 221 -4.93 -7.00 -0.95
N GLN A 222 -3.85 -6.21 -0.99
CA GLN A 222 -3.92 -4.77 -0.76
C GLN A 222 -4.75 -4.03 -1.81
N ILE A 223 -4.74 -4.46 -3.08
CA ILE A 223 -5.62 -3.89 -4.11
C ILE A 223 -7.09 -4.07 -3.71
N GLY A 224 -7.49 -5.29 -3.30
CA GLY A 224 -8.85 -5.55 -2.83
C GLY A 224 -9.20 -4.74 -1.57
N TYR A 225 -8.25 -4.59 -0.66
CA TYR A 225 -8.42 -3.81 0.56
C TYR A 225 -8.61 -2.30 0.30
N ILE A 226 -7.91 -1.73 -0.69
CA ILE A 226 -8.12 -0.33 -1.08
C ILE A 226 -9.56 -0.11 -1.59
N TRP A 227 -10.04 -1.00 -2.46
CA TRP A 227 -11.42 -0.92 -2.96
C TRP A 227 -12.45 -1.16 -1.85
N TYR A 228 -12.17 -2.07 -0.93
CA TYR A 228 -13.00 -2.33 0.23
C TYR A 228 -13.17 -1.08 1.11
N GLU A 229 -12.07 -0.38 1.40
CA GLU A 229 -12.13 0.87 2.17
C GLU A 229 -12.90 1.97 1.41
N ALA A 230 -12.72 2.07 0.09
CA ALA A 230 -13.52 2.98 -0.73
C ALA A 230 -15.02 2.65 -0.68
N ALA A 231 -15.39 1.36 -0.78
CA ALA A 231 -16.77 0.89 -0.68
C ALA A 231 -17.37 1.11 0.72
N ARG A 232 -16.54 1.10 1.77
CA ARG A 232 -16.95 1.35 3.16
C ARG A 232 -17.18 2.84 3.43
N LEU A 233 -16.37 3.72 2.86
CA LEU A 233 -16.44 5.17 3.06
C LEU A 233 -17.45 5.85 2.12
N GLY A 234 -17.62 5.33 0.91
CA GLY A 234 -18.54 5.86 -0.09
C GLY A 234 -20.00 5.50 0.22
N THR A 235 -20.86 6.50 0.31
CA THR A 235 -22.31 6.29 0.29
C THR A 235 -22.72 5.81 -1.11
N ASN A 236 -23.05 4.51 -1.23
CA ASN A 236 -23.55 3.86 -2.45
C ASN A 236 -22.56 3.78 -3.64
N ASP A 237 -21.25 3.66 -3.39
CA ASP A 237 -20.30 3.33 -4.46
C ASP A 237 -20.38 1.84 -4.85
N GLN A 238 -21.30 1.54 -5.76
CA GLN A 238 -21.50 0.19 -6.32
C GLN A 238 -20.27 -0.28 -7.11
N ALA A 239 -19.55 0.64 -7.76
CA ALA A 239 -18.35 0.29 -8.52
C ALA A 239 -17.21 -0.14 -7.59
N ALA A 240 -16.95 0.61 -6.51
CA ALA A 240 -15.97 0.21 -5.50
C ALA A 240 -16.33 -1.12 -4.84
N THR A 241 -17.62 -1.33 -4.53
CA THR A 241 -18.09 -2.62 -3.97
C THR A 241 -17.79 -3.78 -4.92
N GLN A 242 -18.10 -3.61 -6.21
CA GLN A 242 -17.87 -4.66 -7.21
C GLN A 242 -16.38 -4.88 -7.47
N ASN A 243 -15.57 -3.82 -7.51
CA ASN A 243 -14.12 -3.92 -7.64
C ASN A 243 -13.51 -4.66 -6.45
N ALA A 244 -13.95 -4.34 -5.23
CA ALA A 244 -13.48 -5.01 -4.01
C ALA A 244 -13.84 -6.51 -4.02
N ARG A 245 -15.08 -6.84 -4.40
CA ARG A 245 -15.53 -8.23 -4.54
C ARG A 245 -14.66 -8.99 -5.54
N THR A 246 -14.52 -8.44 -6.75
CA THR A 246 -13.72 -9.06 -7.82
C THR A 246 -12.26 -9.25 -7.39
N ALA A 247 -11.66 -8.25 -6.75
CA ALA A 247 -10.27 -8.32 -6.31
C ALA A 247 -10.04 -9.37 -5.20
N PHE A 248 -10.95 -9.49 -4.23
CA PHE A 248 -10.84 -10.52 -3.19
C PHE A 248 -11.16 -11.92 -3.71
N GLU A 249 -12.11 -12.06 -4.64
CA GLU A 249 -12.39 -13.34 -5.31
C GLU A 249 -11.17 -13.81 -6.12
N ASP A 250 -10.56 -12.92 -6.92
CA ASP A 250 -9.34 -13.23 -7.66
C ASP A 250 -8.17 -13.57 -6.70
N PHE A 251 -8.03 -12.84 -5.59
CA PHE A 251 -7.06 -13.17 -4.55
C PHE A 251 -7.27 -14.57 -3.96
N LEU A 252 -8.51 -14.93 -3.61
CA LEU A 252 -8.83 -16.25 -3.06
C LEU A 252 -8.65 -17.37 -4.08
N PHE A 253 -8.91 -17.08 -5.35
CA PHE A 253 -8.69 -18.01 -6.45
C PHE A 253 -7.19 -18.28 -6.68
N ARG A 254 -6.37 -17.23 -6.72
CA ARG A 254 -4.91 -17.35 -6.98
C ARG A 254 -4.11 -17.80 -5.76
N TYR A 255 -4.51 -17.36 -4.56
CA TYR A 255 -3.76 -17.58 -3.31
C TYR A 255 -4.62 -18.20 -2.21
N PRO A 256 -5.25 -19.37 -2.44
CA PRO A 256 -6.21 -19.97 -1.49
C PRO A 256 -5.61 -20.35 -0.13
N LYS A 257 -4.28 -20.54 -0.07
CA LYS A 257 -3.53 -20.91 1.14
C LYS A 257 -2.78 -19.74 1.79
N SER A 258 -2.94 -18.51 1.28
CA SER A 258 -2.30 -17.34 1.91
C SER A 258 -2.82 -17.12 3.33
N GLU A 259 -1.97 -16.59 4.21
CA GLU A 259 -2.36 -16.15 5.56
C GLU A 259 -3.51 -15.12 5.53
N LYS A 260 -3.64 -14.37 4.43
CA LYS A 260 -4.72 -13.38 4.22
C LYS A 260 -6.01 -13.98 3.67
N ALA A 261 -6.06 -15.27 3.35
CA ALA A 261 -7.23 -15.90 2.75
C ALA A 261 -8.47 -15.83 3.67
N GLN A 262 -8.30 -16.05 4.97
CA GLN A 262 -9.42 -15.90 5.91
C GLN A 262 -9.88 -14.44 5.96
N GLN A 263 -8.94 -13.48 6.05
CA GLN A 263 -9.26 -12.07 6.12
C GLN A 263 -10.00 -11.58 4.85
N ALA A 264 -9.62 -12.07 3.67
CA ALA A 264 -10.32 -11.77 2.41
C ALA A 264 -11.76 -12.31 2.40
N ARG A 265 -11.99 -13.53 2.90
CA ARG A 265 -13.35 -14.10 3.06
C ARG A 265 -14.21 -13.25 4.00
N GLU A 266 -13.67 -12.82 5.12
CA GLU A 266 -14.39 -11.95 6.06
C GLU A 266 -14.71 -10.58 5.45
N ASN A 267 -13.79 -10.00 4.67
CA ASN A 267 -14.05 -8.73 3.98
C ASN A 267 -15.15 -8.87 2.92
N LEU A 268 -15.16 -9.97 2.16
CA LEU A 268 -16.24 -10.30 1.23
C LEU A 268 -17.58 -10.42 1.96
N GLU A 269 -17.61 -11.12 3.11
CA GLU A 269 -18.83 -11.25 3.91
C GLU A 269 -19.34 -9.89 4.38
N ARG A 270 -18.45 -9.01 4.86
CA ARG A 270 -18.83 -7.64 5.27
C ARG A 270 -19.40 -6.81 4.11
N LEU A 271 -18.80 -6.89 2.92
CA LEU A 271 -19.34 -6.23 1.71
C LEU A 271 -20.74 -6.77 1.37
N GLN A 272 -20.91 -8.09 1.47
CA GLN A 272 -22.14 -8.79 1.17
C GLN A 272 -23.24 -8.41 2.17
N GLN A 273 -22.94 -8.37 3.47
CA GLN A 273 -23.86 -7.93 4.52
C GLN A 273 -24.30 -6.47 4.32
N LYS A 274 -23.35 -5.57 3.99
CA LYS A 274 -23.66 -4.18 3.68
C LYS A 274 -24.60 -4.05 2.47
N SER A 275 -24.26 -4.71 1.35
CA SER A 275 -25.07 -4.73 0.12
C SER A 275 -26.51 -5.14 0.41
N THR A 276 -26.69 -6.21 1.19
CA THR A 276 -28.01 -6.71 1.54
C THR A 276 -28.77 -5.80 2.51
N GLY A 277 -28.08 -5.18 3.47
CA GLY A 277 -28.68 -4.16 4.31
C GLY A 277 -29.18 -2.95 3.49
N ASP A 278 -28.40 -2.53 2.51
CA ASP A 278 -28.76 -1.42 1.62
C ASP A 278 -29.93 -1.80 0.70
N ALA A 279 -29.91 -3.00 0.09
CA ALA A 279 -31.03 -3.53 -0.70
C ALA A 279 -32.32 -3.63 0.13
N MET A 280 -32.23 -4.08 1.39
CA MET A 280 -33.37 -4.16 2.30
C MET A 280 -33.96 -2.78 2.62
N LYS A 281 -33.12 -1.75 2.82
CA LYS A 281 -33.59 -0.37 3.03
C LYS A 281 -34.33 0.16 1.79
N ILE A 282 -33.76 -0.04 0.61
CA ILE A 282 -34.36 0.39 -0.65
C ILE A 282 -35.69 -0.34 -0.90
N ALA A 283 -35.74 -1.65 -0.63
CA ALA A 283 -36.96 -2.45 -0.72
C ALA A 283 -38.08 -1.88 0.17
N LYS A 284 -37.76 -1.58 1.44
CA LYS A 284 -38.71 -1.00 2.40
C LYS A 284 -39.17 0.41 1.98
N PHE A 285 -38.30 1.21 1.38
CA PHE A 285 -38.66 2.53 0.84
C PHE A 285 -39.70 2.41 -0.28
N TYR A 286 -39.43 1.61 -1.32
CA TYR A 286 -40.38 1.44 -2.43
C TYR A 286 -41.68 0.75 -2.01
N ASP A 287 -41.62 -0.17 -1.06
CA ASP A 287 -42.80 -0.80 -0.49
C ASP A 287 -43.71 0.22 0.22
N LYS A 288 -43.11 1.15 0.98
CA LYS A 288 -43.83 2.27 1.61
C LYS A 288 -44.47 3.21 0.59
N GLU A 289 -43.75 3.52 -0.49
CA GLU A 289 -44.24 4.34 -1.61
C GLU A 289 -45.26 3.59 -2.51
N LYS A 290 -45.60 2.34 -2.17
CA LYS A 290 -46.49 1.45 -2.94
C LYS A 290 -45.98 1.17 -4.36
N ALA A 291 -44.70 1.42 -4.63
CA ALA A 291 -43.99 1.02 -5.83
C ALA A 291 -43.61 -0.46 -5.75
N TYR A 292 -44.63 -1.33 -5.68
CA TYR A 292 -44.51 -2.74 -5.33
C TYR A 292 -43.61 -3.55 -6.28
N ARG A 293 -43.60 -3.22 -7.58
CA ARG A 293 -42.70 -3.87 -8.55
C ARG A 293 -41.23 -3.63 -8.21
N ALA A 294 -40.85 -2.39 -7.93
CA ALA A 294 -39.49 -2.05 -7.51
C ALA A 294 -39.15 -2.70 -6.16
N ALA A 295 -40.06 -2.64 -5.19
CA ALA A 295 -39.88 -3.28 -3.89
C ALA A 295 -39.57 -4.79 -4.00
N VAL A 296 -40.32 -5.52 -4.82
CA VAL A 296 -40.11 -6.97 -5.05
C VAL A 296 -38.76 -7.26 -5.68
N ILE A 297 -38.24 -6.39 -6.55
CA ILE A 297 -36.90 -6.55 -7.15
C ILE A 297 -35.82 -6.50 -6.06
N TYR A 298 -35.88 -5.51 -5.17
CA TYR A 298 -34.87 -5.36 -4.10
C TYR A 298 -35.04 -6.41 -2.99
N TYR A 299 -36.26 -6.78 -2.61
CA TYR A 299 -36.46 -7.93 -1.72
C TYR A 299 -35.92 -9.22 -2.35
N GLY A 300 -36.11 -9.41 -3.66
CA GLY A 300 -35.53 -10.53 -4.40
C GLY A 300 -34.00 -10.51 -4.39
N GLN A 301 -33.37 -9.34 -4.47
CA GLN A 301 -31.93 -9.20 -4.33
C GLN A 301 -31.44 -9.70 -2.96
N VAL A 302 -32.10 -9.31 -1.87
CA VAL A 302 -31.77 -9.79 -0.51
C VAL A 302 -31.79 -11.33 -0.42
N ILE A 303 -32.79 -11.96 -1.05
CA ILE A 303 -32.94 -13.42 -1.03
C ILE A 303 -31.82 -14.09 -1.85
N ARG A 304 -31.49 -13.55 -3.02
CA ARG A 304 -30.40 -14.08 -3.87
C ARG A 304 -29.03 -13.91 -3.22
N GLU A 305 -28.82 -12.80 -2.52
CA GLU A 305 -27.53 -12.42 -1.94
C GLU A 305 -27.22 -13.14 -0.62
N HIS A 306 -28.23 -13.46 0.21
CA HIS A 306 -28.06 -14.20 1.47
C HIS A 306 -29.23 -15.16 1.74
N PRO A 307 -29.34 -16.26 0.98
CA PRO A 307 -30.41 -17.24 1.20
C PRO A 307 -30.32 -17.85 2.61
N GLY A 308 -31.48 -18.03 3.26
CA GLY A 308 -31.58 -18.69 4.57
C GLY A 308 -31.33 -17.79 5.78
N THR A 309 -31.04 -16.50 5.58
CA THR A 309 -30.96 -15.51 6.67
C THR A 309 -32.34 -15.02 7.11
N THR A 310 -32.46 -14.48 8.33
CA THR A 310 -33.69 -13.82 8.80
C THR A 310 -34.15 -12.70 7.85
N ALA A 311 -33.20 -11.91 7.32
CA ALA A 311 -33.47 -10.88 6.33
C ALA A 311 -34.08 -11.45 5.03
N SER A 312 -33.58 -12.59 4.54
CA SER A 312 -34.15 -13.26 3.36
C SER A 312 -35.56 -13.82 3.63
N ALA A 313 -35.80 -14.35 4.82
CA ALA A 313 -37.12 -14.84 5.21
C ALA A 313 -38.15 -13.69 5.34
N GLU A 314 -37.74 -12.56 5.91
CA GLU A 314 -38.56 -11.34 5.96
C GLU A 314 -38.87 -10.81 4.56
N ALA A 315 -37.85 -10.74 3.70
CA ALA A 315 -37.99 -10.32 2.31
C ALA A 315 -38.98 -11.22 1.55
N GLN A 316 -38.85 -12.55 1.69
CA GLN A 316 -39.73 -13.51 1.04
C GLN A 316 -41.18 -13.36 1.53
N LYS A 317 -41.38 -13.33 2.85
CA LYS A 317 -42.70 -13.10 3.45
C LYS A 317 -43.34 -11.82 2.92
N ARG A 318 -42.55 -10.76 2.75
CA ARG A 318 -43.06 -9.49 2.24
C ARG A 318 -43.40 -9.53 0.76
N ILE A 319 -42.58 -10.20 -0.07
CA ILE A 319 -42.90 -10.45 -1.48
C ILE A 319 -44.24 -11.18 -1.62
N ASP A 320 -44.50 -12.19 -0.80
CA ASP A 320 -45.75 -12.98 -0.85
C ASP A 320 -46.96 -12.13 -0.46
N GLN A 321 -46.83 -11.27 0.56
CA GLN A 321 -47.87 -10.30 0.92
C GLN A 321 -48.16 -9.30 -0.20
N ILE A 322 -47.12 -8.79 -0.85
CA ILE A 322 -47.27 -7.86 -1.98
C ILE A 322 -47.98 -8.57 -3.14
N ARG A 323 -47.55 -9.78 -3.50
CA ARG A 323 -48.19 -10.61 -4.56
C ARG A 323 -49.66 -10.86 -4.28
N ALA A 324 -50.03 -11.17 -3.04
CA ALA A 324 -51.43 -11.36 -2.65
C ALA A 324 -52.27 -10.07 -2.78
N LYS A 325 -51.65 -8.89 -2.59
CA LYS A 325 -52.34 -7.60 -2.62
C LYS A 325 -52.58 -7.06 -4.03
N VAL A 326 -51.59 -7.14 -4.91
CA VAL A 326 -51.67 -6.54 -6.26
C VAL A 326 -51.85 -7.55 -7.39
N GLY A 327 -51.78 -8.84 -7.09
CA GLY A 327 -51.80 -9.91 -8.07
C GLY A 327 -50.46 -10.07 -8.81
N PRO A 328 -50.19 -11.27 -9.37
CA PRO A 328 -48.91 -11.56 -10.03
C PRO A 328 -48.66 -10.72 -11.28
N THR A 329 -49.72 -10.37 -12.02
CA THR A 329 -49.65 -9.60 -13.28
C THR A 329 -49.18 -8.16 -13.09
N ALA A 330 -49.41 -7.55 -11.91
CA ALA A 330 -48.96 -6.20 -11.62
C ALA A 330 -47.44 -6.11 -11.30
N LEU A 331 -46.80 -7.27 -11.09
CA LEU A 331 -45.40 -7.39 -10.70
C LEU A 331 -44.49 -7.86 -11.84
N THR A 332 -45.07 -8.34 -12.93
CA THR A 332 -44.33 -8.67 -14.16
C THR A 332 -43.89 -7.40 -14.88
N PRO A 333 -42.69 -7.39 -15.52
CA PRO A 333 -42.32 -6.31 -16.42
C PRO A 333 -43.38 -6.13 -17.49
N ALA A 334 -43.87 -4.91 -17.68
CA ALA A 334 -44.62 -4.57 -18.87
C ALA A 334 -43.65 -4.75 -20.05
N VAL A 335 -43.71 -5.90 -20.72
CA VAL A 335 -43.08 -6.04 -22.03
C VAL A 335 -43.84 -5.10 -22.93
N ALA A 336 -43.29 -3.90 -23.14
CA ALA A 336 -43.74 -3.05 -24.22
C ALA A 336 -43.40 -3.80 -25.51
N VAL A 337 -44.38 -4.50 -26.08
CA VAL A 337 -44.34 -4.93 -27.47
C VAL A 337 -44.37 -3.64 -28.29
N ASN A 338 -43.19 -3.05 -28.49
CA ASN A 338 -43.03 -1.95 -29.41
C ASN A 338 -43.19 -2.51 -30.82
N GLU A 339 -44.39 -2.42 -31.37
CA GLU A 339 -44.56 -2.49 -32.82
C GLU A 339 -43.67 -1.41 -33.46
N PRO A 340 -42.89 -1.72 -34.50
CA PRO A 340 -41.92 -0.80 -35.04
C PRO A 340 -42.63 0.28 -35.86
N LYS A 341 -42.92 1.43 -35.24
CA LYS A 341 -43.21 2.66 -35.99
C LYS A 341 -41.90 3.22 -36.54
N LYS A 342 -41.67 3.00 -37.84
CA LYS A 342 -40.66 3.69 -38.66
C LYS A 342 -40.75 5.20 -38.42
N LYS A 343 -39.71 5.82 -37.85
CA LYS A 343 -39.43 7.25 -38.07
C LYS A 343 -37.93 7.52 -38.18
N GLN A 344 -37.68 8.37 -39.18
CA GLN A 344 -36.45 8.75 -39.84
C GLN A 344 -35.29 9.19 -38.93
N VAL A 345 -34.10 8.80 -39.37
CA VAL A 345 -32.80 9.32 -38.96
C VAL A 345 -32.70 10.80 -39.35
N ALA A 346 -32.44 11.66 -38.37
CA ALA A 346 -31.92 13.00 -38.62
C ALA A 346 -30.73 13.25 -37.69
N SER A 347 -29.58 13.44 -38.34
CA SER A 347 -28.26 13.74 -37.80
C SER A 347 -28.20 15.08 -37.08
N ARG A 348 -27.53 15.14 -35.91
CA ARG A 348 -26.87 16.37 -35.45
C ARG A 348 -25.66 16.06 -34.56
N ALA A 349 -24.55 16.73 -34.88
CA ALA A 349 -23.19 16.59 -34.33
C ALA A 349 -23.06 17.02 -32.84
N PRO A 350 -21.98 16.61 -32.13
CA PRO A 350 -21.80 16.91 -30.70
C PRO A 350 -21.13 18.27 -30.50
N ALA A 351 -21.63 19.05 -29.53
CA ALA A 351 -20.96 20.26 -29.06
C ALA A 351 -20.97 20.30 -27.53
N GLY A 352 -19.76 20.40 -26.96
CA GLY A 352 -19.47 21.11 -25.70
C GLY A 352 -19.93 20.45 -24.39
N ASN A 353 -18.98 19.80 -23.70
CA ASN A 353 -19.08 19.59 -22.24
C ASN A 353 -18.96 20.93 -21.50
N PRO A 354 -19.82 21.15 -20.49
CA PRO A 354 -19.32 21.68 -19.22
C PRO A 354 -19.64 20.72 -18.07
N ARG A 355 -18.61 20.48 -17.24
CA ARG A 355 -18.71 19.78 -15.95
C ARG A 355 -19.81 20.40 -15.07
N PRO A 356 -20.65 19.63 -14.37
CA PRO A 356 -21.41 20.16 -13.25
C PRO A 356 -20.56 20.11 -11.98
N SER A 357 -20.43 21.28 -11.36
CA SER A 357 -20.01 21.52 -9.98
C SER A 357 -20.89 20.74 -8.99
N PHE A 358 -20.24 20.06 -8.05
CA PHE A 358 -20.89 19.42 -6.91
C PHE A 358 -21.49 20.48 -5.97
N ARG A 359 -22.79 20.38 -5.71
CA ARG A 359 -23.45 21.07 -4.61
C ARG A 359 -23.99 20.00 -3.65
N ASN A 360 -23.34 19.89 -2.50
CA ASN A 360 -23.80 19.07 -1.39
C ASN A 360 -25.12 19.65 -0.87
N GLY A 361 -26.15 18.82 -0.84
CA GLY A 361 -27.41 19.09 -0.19
C GLY A 361 -28.05 17.76 0.18
N ASP A 362 -28.24 17.54 1.48
CA ASP A 362 -28.91 16.40 2.09
C ASP A 362 -30.42 16.40 1.79
N ALA A 363 -30.78 16.38 0.51
CA ALA A 363 -32.12 16.00 0.10
C ALA A 363 -32.14 14.48 0.00
N GLU A 364 -33.08 13.84 0.68
CA GLU A 364 -33.40 12.42 0.56
C GLU A 364 -33.95 12.18 -0.85
N VAL A 365 -33.06 12.16 -1.84
CA VAL A 365 -33.37 11.85 -3.23
C VAL A 365 -33.71 10.37 -3.28
N ALA A 366 -34.90 10.05 -3.81
CA ALA A 366 -35.32 8.67 -4.03
C ALA A 366 -34.18 7.90 -4.72
N PRO A 367 -33.77 6.72 -4.21
CA PRO A 367 -32.77 5.88 -4.86
C PRO A 367 -33.15 5.66 -6.33
N LEU A 368 -32.15 5.62 -7.22
CA LEU A 368 -32.41 5.33 -8.63
C LEU A 368 -33.05 3.94 -8.76
N PRO A 369 -34.05 3.77 -9.65
CA PRO A 369 -34.62 2.46 -9.91
C PRO A 369 -33.53 1.48 -10.37
N PRO A 370 -33.69 0.18 -10.11
CA PRO A 370 -32.70 -0.80 -10.51
C PRO A 370 -32.58 -0.78 -12.04
N PRO A 371 -31.36 -0.94 -12.60
CA PRO A 371 -31.20 -1.05 -14.04
C PRO A 371 -32.08 -2.20 -14.53
N GLU A 372 -32.88 -1.94 -15.56
CA GLU A 372 -33.71 -3.00 -16.14
C GLU A 372 -32.80 -4.14 -16.59
N PRO A 373 -33.15 -5.41 -16.31
CA PRO A 373 -32.33 -6.54 -16.73
C PRO A 373 -32.17 -6.48 -18.25
N ASP A 374 -30.91 -6.51 -18.69
CA ASP A 374 -30.56 -6.50 -20.11
C ASP A 374 -31.31 -7.65 -20.81
N SER A 375 -32.15 -7.29 -21.79
CA SER A 375 -33.15 -8.19 -22.38
C SER A 375 -32.53 -9.33 -23.20
N ASN A 376 -31.20 -9.37 -23.29
CA ASN A 376 -30.41 -10.41 -23.95
C ASN A 376 -29.82 -11.47 -23.00
N LEU A 377 -30.07 -11.39 -21.68
CA LEU A 377 -29.62 -12.41 -20.74
C LEU A 377 -30.76 -13.39 -20.38
N PRO A 378 -30.53 -14.71 -20.43
CA PRO A 378 -31.55 -15.68 -20.04
C PRO A 378 -31.93 -15.49 -18.56
N PRO A 379 -33.21 -15.64 -18.18
CA PRO A 379 -33.64 -15.50 -16.80
C PRO A 379 -33.00 -16.59 -15.92
N PRO A 380 -32.62 -16.27 -14.67
CA PRO A 380 -32.15 -17.29 -13.73
C PRO A 380 -33.28 -18.30 -13.45
N ALA A 381 -32.90 -19.59 -13.36
CA ALA A 381 -33.77 -20.77 -13.28
C ALA A 381 -34.77 -20.80 -12.09
N SER A 382 -34.81 -19.79 -11.24
CA SER A 382 -35.65 -19.74 -10.03
C SER A 382 -37.06 -19.17 -10.24
N LEU A 383 -37.50 -18.96 -11.50
CA LEU A 383 -38.86 -18.50 -11.83
C LEU A 383 -39.80 -19.59 -12.37
N LEU A 384 -39.36 -20.86 -12.39
CA LEU A 384 -40.23 -21.98 -12.74
C LEU A 384 -40.92 -22.54 -11.48
N PRO A 385 -42.22 -22.90 -11.55
CA PRO A 385 -42.88 -23.59 -10.44
C PRO A 385 -42.18 -24.94 -10.18
N PRO A 386 -42.14 -25.42 -8.92
CA PRO A 386 -41.56 -26.72 -8.61
C PRO A 386 -42.38 -27.81 -9.30
N THR A 387 -41.86 -28.34 -10.41
CA THR A 387 -42.45 -29.52 -11.04
C THR A 387 -41.97 -30.70 -10.22
N THR A 388 -42.80 -31.09 -9.25
CA THR A 388 -42.66 -32.37 -8.57
C THR A 388 -42.90 -33.47 -9.60
N THR A 389 -41.83 -34.16 -9.98
CA THR A 389 -41.91 -35.51 -10.53
C THR A 389 -40.65 -36.21 -10.04
N ALA A 390 -40.79 -36.91 -8.91
CA ALA A 390 -39.78 -37.84 -8.44
C ALA A 390 -39.57 -38.91 -9.52
N PRO A 391 -38.32 -39.27 -9.87
CA PRO A 391 -38.09 -40.45 -10.69
C PRO A 391 -38.40 -41.70 -9.86
N GLU A 392 -39.14 -42.64 -10.46
CA GLU A 392 -39.39 -43.98 -9.93
C GLU A 392 -38.08 -44.71 -9.58
N PRO A 393 -38.06 -45.54 -8.52
CA PRO A 393 -36.91 -46.37 -8.21
C PRO A 393 -36.87 -47.58 -9.16
N SER A 394 -35.80 -47.68 -9.95
CA SER A 394 -35.50 -48.89 -10.73
C SER A 394 -34.85 -49.98 -9.85
N PRO A 395 -35.02 -51.27 -10.20
CA PRO A 395 -35.00 -52.38 -9.25
C PRO A 395 -33.59 -52.93 -8.96
N SER A 396 -33.44 -53.50 -7.76
CA SER A 396 -32.31 -54.32 -7.31
C SER A 396 -32.14 -55.60 -8.15
N PRO A 397 -30.92 -56.14 -8.31
CA PRO A 397 -30.71 -57.55 -8.60
C PRO A 397 -30.19 -58.31 -7.36
N GLU A 398 -30.85 -59.42 -7.04
CA GLU A 398 -30.43 -60.43 -6.05
C GLU A 398 -29.29 -61.33 -6.55
N SER A 399 -28.37 -61.63 -5.63
CA SER A 399 -27.67 -62.91 -5.33
C SER A 399 -26.89 -63.76 -6.38
N SER A 400 -25.54 -63.77 -6.22
CA SER A 400 -24.60 -64.91 -5.90
C SER A 400 -24.56 -66.22 -6.73
N PRO A 401 -23.40 -66.95 -6.87
CA PRO A 401 -22.50 -67.34 -5.76
C PRO A 401 -20.96 -67.42 -6.03
N ALA A 402 -20.23 -67.80 -4.96
CA ALA A 402 -18.78 -67.88 -4.72
C ALA A 402 -17.97 -68.91 -5.56
N PRO A 403 -16.64 -68.96 -5.39
CA PRO A 403 -16.09 -69.97 -4.45
C PRO A 403 -14.90 -69.53 -3.55
N GLU A 404 -14.78 -70.30 -2.45
CA GLU A 404 -13.66 -70.58 -1.52
C GLU A 404 -12.25 -70.66 -2.14
N ALA A 405 -11.09 -70.66 -1.45
CA ALA A 405 -10.62 -70.38 -0.08
C ALA A 405 -9.08 -70.60 -0.08
N ALA A 406 -8.43 -70.30 1.07
CA ALA A 406 -7.05 -70.63 1.49
C ALA A 406 -5.94 -69.63 1.13
N ALA A 407 -4.97 -69.28 1.98
CA ALA A 407 -4.72 -69.45 3.42
C ALA A 407 -3.50 -68.56 3.76
N THR A 408 -3.46 -67.99 4.96
CA THR A 408 -2.24 -67.46 5.62
C THR A 408 -1.39 -68.60 6.21
N PRO A 409 -0.10 -68.36 6.53
CA PRO A 409 0.21 -68.15 7.95
C PRO A 409 1.33 -67.12 8.26
N GLU A 410 1.07 -66.43 9.38
CA GLU A 410 1.85 -65.91 10.52
C GLU A 410 3.41 -65.98 10.67
N PRO A 411 3.98 -65.21 11.66
CA PRO A 411 5.30 -64.59 11.61
C PRO A 411 6.38 -65.27 12.46
N SER A 412 7.64 -64.84 12.31
CA SER A 412 8.77 -65.28 13.17
C SER A 412 9.56 -64.11 13.77
N ALA A 413 9.40 -64.01 15.10
CA ALA A 413 10.35 -63.70 16.17
C ALA A 413 11.68 -62.95 15.91
N SER A 414 11.91 -61.92 16.75
CA SER A 414 13.21 -61.40 17.22
C SER A 414 14.04 -62.48 17.96
N PRO A 415 15.35 -62.29 18.23
CA PRO A 415 15.75 -61.50 19.42
C PRO A 415 17.09 -60.72 19.33
N ASP A 416 17.20 -59.78 20.27
CA ASP A 416 18.36 -59.39 21.10
C ASP A 416 19.65 -58.74 20.54
N SER A 417 19.80 -57.47 20.96
CA SER A 417 20.76 -56.98 21.97
C SER A 417 22.11 -56.34 21.56
N ALA A 418 22.37 -55.24 22.28
CA ALA A 418 23.65 -54.70 22.76
C ALA A 418 24.39 -53.57 22.01
N ALA A 419 24.32 -52.39 22.65
CA ALA A 419 25.43 -51.56 23.12
C ALA A 419 26.11 -50.50 22.19
N SER A 420 25.85 -49.24 22.57
CA SER A 420 26.60 -47.95 22.53
C SER A 420 28.16 -47.97 22.49
N PRO A 421 28.87 -46.81 22.60
CA PRO A 421 28.91 -45.62 21.72
C PRO A 421 30.34 -45.10 21.42
N ALA A 422 30.48 -44.21 20.42
CA ALA A 422 31.50 -43.14 20.26
C ALA A 422 33.01 -43.55 20.26
N PRO A 423 33.98 -42.67 19.90
CA PRO A 423 34.10 -41.23 20.15
C PRO A 423 33.84 -40.31 18.95
#